data_AF-A0A958G3E1-F1
#
_entry.id   AF-A0A958G3E1-F1
#
_cell.length_a   1.000
_cell.length_b   1.000
_cell.length_c   1.000
_cell.angle_alpha   90.00
_cell.angle_beta   90.00
_cell.angle_gamma   90.00
#
_symmetry.space_group_name_H-M   'P 1'
#
loop_
_entity.id
_entity.type
_entity.pdbx_description
1 polymer ?
#
loop_
_entity_poly.entity_id
_entity_poly.type
_entity_poly.pdbx_seq_one_letter_code
_entity_poly.pdbx_strand_id
1 'polypeptide(L)'
;MLDQIIENIIQKIRREVVQSGMQDIPLTYIFTRNIPHSIKHFFDQEVELWIREESEKFGSSERFDYEMPEVQMLVDKIFDILKQTATFHINQFNRLLERAIKLEANYLIRPQQTLTQFL
;
A
#
# COMPACT_ATOMS: atom_id res chain seq x y z
N MET A 1 -19.44 12.58 15.65
CA MET A 1 -20.15 12.41 14.35
C MET A 1 -19.20 11.97 13.26
N LEU A 2 -18.08 12.66 13.04
CA LEU A 2 -17.13 12.33 11.97
C LEU A 2 -16.41 10.99 12.18
N ASP A 3 -15.99 10.69 13.41
CA ASP A 3 -15.37 9.40 13.76
C ASP A 3 -16.29 8.20 13.49
N GLN A 4 -17.59 8.39 13.69
CA GLN A 4 -18.59 7.35 13.45
C GLN A 4 -18.84 7.12 11.97
N ILE A 5 -18.68 8.15 11.13
CA ILE A 5 -18.68 8.02 9.68
C ILE A 5 -17.43 7.27 9.21
N ILE A 6 -16.25 7.62 9.74
CA ILE A 6 -14.98 6.94 9.44
C ILE A 6 -15.10 5.45 9.77
N GLU A 7 -15.56 5.10 10.97
CA GLU A 7 -15.72 3.71 11.39
C GLU A 7 -16.69 2.95 10.48
N ASN A 8 -17.81 3.56 10.09
CA ASN A 8 -18.76 2.94 9.16
C ASN A 8 -18.13 2.67 7.78
N ILE A 9 -17.28 3.58 7.27
CA ILE A 9 -16.57 3.38 6.00
C ILE A 9 -15.54 2.25 6.13
N ILE A 10 -14.77 2.22 7.22
CA ILE A 10 -13.80 1.14 7.52
C ILE A 10 -14.51 -0.21 7.50
N GLN A 11 -15.62 -0.33 8.24
CA GLN A 11 -16.36 -1.59 8.31
C GLN A 11 -16.97 -2.00 6.97
N LYS A 12 -17.46 -1.05 6.18
CA LYS A 12 -17.99 -1.31 4.84
C LYS A 12 -16.91 -1.87 3.92
N ILE A 13 -15.74 -1.22 3.87
CA ILE A 13 -14.62 -1.66 3.02
C ILE A 13 -14.07 -3.01 3.51
N ARG A 14 -13.95 -3.19 4.83
CA ARG A 14 -13.50 -4.46 5.41
C ARG A 14 -14.41 -5.62 5.02
N ARG A 15 -15.74 -5.44 5.04
CA ARG A 15 -16.70 -6.47 4.60
C ARG A 15 -16.62 -6.77 3.11
N GLU A 16 -16.31 -5.77 2.29
CA GLU A 16 -16.16 -5.94 0.84
C GLU A 16 -14.87 -6.70 0.47
N VAL A 17 -13.79 -6.46 1.21
CA VAL A 17 -12.46 -7.00 0.88
C VAL A 17 -12.18 -8.31 1.63
N VAL A 18 -12.42 -8.36 2.94
CA VAL A 18 -12.00 -9.48 3.81
C VAL A 18 -13.05 -10.58 3.81
N GLN A 19 -12.68 -11.74 3.27
CA GLN A 19 -13.50 -12.95 3.30
C GLN A 19 -13.19 -13.82 4.53
N SER A 20 -14.11 -14.69 4.90
CA SER A 20 -13.94 -15.63 6.02
C SER A 20 -12.73 -16.56 5.79
N GLY A 21 -11.82 -16.62 6.75
CA GLY A 21 -10.62 -17.46 6.68
C GLY A 21 -9.43 -16.84 5.94
N MET A 22 -9.56 -15.62 5.42
CA MET A 22 -8.48 -14.91 4.74
C MET A 22 -7.47 -14.36 5.75
N GLN A 23 -6.20 -14.81 5.66
CA GLN A 23 -5.09 -14.30 6.48
C GLN A 23 -4.29 -13.23 5.75
N ASP A 24 -4.09 -13.41 4.45
CA ASP A 24 -3.31 -12.53 3.60
C ASP A 24 -4.16 -12.04 2.43
N ILE A 25 -4.00 -10.76 2.09
CA ILE A 25 -4.80 -10.05 1.08
C ILE A 25 -3.86 -9.58 -0.01
N PRO A 26 -3.89 -10.19 -1.22
CA PRO A 26 -3.07 -9.74 -2.33
C PRO A 26 -3.46 -8.33 -2.80
N LEU A 27 -2.48 -7.51 -3.18
CA LEU A 27 -2.73 -6.18 -3.74
C LEU A 27 -3.59 -6.26 -5.01
N THR A 28 -3.27 -7.20 -5.89
CA THR A 28 -4.04 -7.49 -7.12
C THR A 28 -5.51 -7.79 -6.81
N TYR A 29 -5.78 -8.52 -5.73
CA TYR A 29 -7.12 -8.80 -5.27
C TYR A 29 -7.85 -7.53 -4.80
N ILE A 30 -7.19 -6.61 -4.07
CA ILE A 30 -7.76 -5.32 -3.65
C ILE A 30 -8.22 -4.51 -4.86
N PHE A 31 -7.45 -4.49 -5.95
CA PHE A 31 -7.83 -3.79 -7.18
C PHE A 31 -9.11 -4.32 -7.83
N THR A 32 -9.42 -5.62 -7.66
CA THR A 32 -10.65 -6.23 -8.18
C THR A 32 -11.91 -5.87 -7.37
N ARG A 33 -11.77 -5.39 -6.13
CA ARG A 33 -12.90 -5.12 -5.23
C ARG A 33 -13.59 -3.80 -5.55
N ASN A 34 -14.88 -3.69 -5.22
CA ASN A 34 -15.65 -2.48 -5.43
C ASN A 34 -15.46 -1.48 -4.27
N ILE A 35 -14.24 -0.97 -4.13
CA ILE A 35 -13.86 0.01 -3.10
C ILE A 35 -13.39 1.32 -3.75
N PRO A 36 -13.38 2.46 -3.03
CA PRO A 36 -12.97 3.74 -3.57
C PRO A 36 -11.56 3.71 -4.18
N HIS A 37 -11.36 4.44 -5.29
CA HIS A 37 -10.09 4.45 -6.01
C HIS A 37 -8.96 5.08 -5.18
N SER A 38 -9.26 6.07 -4.35
CA SER A 38 -8.33 6.68 -3.39
C SER A 38 -7.71 5.64 -2.46
N ILE A 39 -8.52 4.72 -1.95
CA ILE A 39 -8.07 3.63 -1.07
C ILE A 39 -7.22 2.61 -1.84
N LYS A 40 -7.61 2.25 -3.07
CA LYS A 40 -6.78 1.36 -3.92
C LYS A 40 -5.41 1.97 -4.19
N HIS A 41 -5.39 3.25 -4.53
CA HIS A 41 -4.15 3.98 -4.77
C HIS A 41 -3.28 4.07 -3.52
N PHE A 42 -3.87 4.29 -2.34
CA PHE A 42 -3.12 4.27 -1.08
C PHE A 42 -2.38 2.94 -0.86
N PHE A 43 -3.04 1.79 -1.07
CA PHE A 43 -2.39 0.49 -0.93
C PHE A 43 -1.30 0.26 -1.99
N ASP A 44 -1.49 0.73 -3.22
CA ASP A 44 -0.47 0.69 -4.26
C ASP A 44 0.78 1.49 -3.86
N GLN A 45 0.59 2.70 -3.33
CA GLN A 45 1.69 3.54 -2.85
C GLN A 45 2.44 2.94 -1.66
N GLU A 46 1.75 2.24 -0.76
CA GLU A 46 2.42 1.53 0.34
C GLU A 46 3.31 0.37 -0.18
N VAL A 47 2.88 -0.34 -1.23
CA VAL A 47 3.74 -1.36 -1.87
C VAL A 47 4.92 -0.74 -2.59
N GLU A 48 4.72 0.38 -3.30
CA GLU A 48 5.82 1.15 -3.92
C GLU A 48 6.86 1.61 -2.90
N LEU A 49 6.42 2.02 -1.72
CA LEU A 49 7.29 2.34 -0.59
C LEU A 49 8.14 1.13 -0.17
N TRP A 50 7.53 -0.05 -0.03
CA TRP A 50 8.28 -1.27 0.29
C TRP A 50 9.29 -1.64 -0.79
N ILE A 51 8.92 -1.54 -2.07
CA ILE A 51 9.85 -1.79 -3.19
C ILE A 51 11.03 -0.82 -3.13
N ARG A 52 10.77 0.46 -2.84
CA ARG A 52 11.84 1.46 -2.68
C ARG A 52 12.77 1.11 -1.52
N GLU A 53 12.22 0.77 -0.35
CA GLU A 53 13.00 0.34 0.82
C GLU A 53 13.85 -0.90 0.53
N GLU A 54 13.33 -1.87 -0.23
CA GLU A 54 14.11 -3.03 -0.67
C GLU A 54 15.20 -2.63 -1.68
N SER A 55 14.91 -1.72 -2.62
CA SER A 55 15.88 -1.24 -3.62
C SER A 55 17.09 -0.56 -2.99
N GLU A 56 16.89 0.22 -1.93
CA GLU A 56 17.97 0.90 -1.22
C GLU A 56 18.96 -0.09 -0.59
N LYS A 57 18.49 -1.29 -0.19
CA LYS A 57 19.37 -2.33 0.36
C LYS A 57 20.35 -2.85 -0.68
N PHE A 58 19.93 -2.99 -1.94
CA PHE A 58 20.82 -3.45 -3.01
C PHE A 58 21.91 -2.40 -3.29
N GLY A 59 21.56 -1.12 -3.39
CA GLY A 59 22.55 -0.05 -3.60
C GLY A 59 23.54 0.17 -2.45
N SER A 60 23.28 -0.39 -1.25
CA SER A 60 24.10 -0.15 -0.06
C SER A 60 25.29 -1.12 0.12
N SER A 61 25.44 -2.13 -0.74
CA SER A 61 26.48 -3.15 -0.58
C SER A 61 27.81 -2.75 -1.23
N GLU A 62 28.86 -2.61 -0.45
CA GLU A 62 30.23 -2.39 -0.95
C GLU A 62 30.88 -3.64 -1.58
N ARG A 63 30.25 -4.81 -1.44
CA ARG A 63 30.83 -6.11 -1.85
C ARG A 63 30.37 -6.61 -3.22
N PHE A 64 29.32 -6.02 -3.79
CA PHE A 64 28.69 -6.48 -5.02
C PHE A 64 28.46 -5.29 -5.95
N ASP A 65 28.71 -5.50 -7.24
CA ASP A 65 28.46 -4.49 -8.27
C ASP A 65 27.03 -4.63 -8.81
N TYR A 66 26.11 -3.86 -8.23
CA TYR A 66 24.72 -3.78 -8.69
C TYR A 66 24.52 -2.79 -9.83
N GLU A 67 25.56 -2.06 -10.26
CA GLU A 67 25.52 -1.12 -11.38
C GLU A 67 25.72 -1.82 -12.73
N MET A 68 26.16 -3.09 -12.72
CA MET A 68 26.23 -3.90 -13.93
C MET A 68 24.84 -3.99 -14.61
N PRO A 69 24.72 -3.65 -15.91
CA PRO A 69 23.42 -3.63 -16.59
C PRO A 69 22.64 -4.95 -16.52
N GLU A 70 23.35 -6.08 -16.60
CA GLU A 70 22.76 -7.42 -16.51
C GLU A 70 22.14 -7.68 -15.14
N VAL A 71 22.77 -7.18 -14.07
CA VAL A 71 22.30 -7.31 -12.69
C VAL A 71 21.10 -6.38 -12.47
N GLN A 72 21.17 -5.13 -12.91
CA GLN A 72 20.05 -4.17 -12.83
C GLN A 72 18.79 -4.73 -13.50
N MET A 73 18.92 -5.27 -14.72
CA MET A 73 17.79 -5.87 -15.43
C MET A 73 17.14 -7.03 -14.67
N LEU A 74 17.91 -7.82 -13.93
CA LEU A 74 17.39 -8.92 -13.12
C LEU A 74 16.74 -8.40 -11.84
N VAL A 75 17.34 -7.40 -11.20
CA VAL A 75 16.79 -6.73 -10.01
C VAL A 75 15.45 -6.08 -10.33
N ASP A 76 15.34 -5.36 -11.45
CA ASP A 76 14.08 -4.75 -11.89
C ASP A 76 12.98 -5.81 -12.09
N LYS A 77 13.31 -6.93 -12.74
CA LYS A 77 12.36 -8.06 -12.90
C LYS A 77 11.93 -8.66 -11.57
N ILE A 78 12.84 -8.74 -10.60
CA ILE A 78 12.51 -9.21 -9.26
C ILE A 78 11.49 -8.24 -8.62
N PHE A 79 11.74 -6.92 -8.69
CA PHE A 79 10.82 -5.94 -8.12
C PHE A 79 9.45 -5.93 -8.80
N ASP A 80 9.39 -6.09 -10.11
CA ASP A 80 8.12 -6.25 -10.84
C ASP A 80 7.31 -7.44 -10.32
N ILE A 81 7.97 -8.59 -10.11
CA ILE A 81 7.32 -9.79 -9.58
C ILE A 81 6.89 -9.57 -8.12
N LEU A 82 7.74 -8.96 -7.29
CA LEU A 82 7.42 -8.65 -5.90
C LEU A 82 6.21 -7.73 -5.80
N LYS A 83 6.12 -6.68 -6.63
CA LYS A 83 4.97 -5.78 -6.68
C LYS A 83 3.68 -6.53 -7.07
N GLN A 84 3.74 -7.40 -8.07
CA GLN A 84 2.57 -8.18 -8.52
C GLN A 84 2.09 -9.22 -7.49
N THR A 85 3.02 -9.75 -6.70
CA THR A 85 2.76 -10.78 -5.69
C THR A 85 2.60 -10.21 -4.28
N ALA A 86 2.67 -8.89 -4.11
CA ALA A 86 2.59 -8.25 -2.81
C ALA A 86 1.28 -8.59 -2.07
N THR A 87 1.42 -9.02 -0.82
CA THR A 87 0.32 -9.39 0.05
C THR A 87 0.36 -8.62 1.36
N PHE A 88 -0.82 -8.27 1.87
CA PHE A 88 -0.99 -7.66 3.18
C PHE A 88 -1.53 -8.69 4.16
N HIS A 89 -0.82 -8.92 5.26
CA HIS A 89 -1.40 -9.67 6.37
C HIS A 89 -2.62 -8.92 6.92
N ILE A 90 -3.67 -9.64 7.34
CA ILE A 90 -4.97 -9.05 7.73
C ILE A 90 -4.85 -7.94 8.78
N ASN A 91 -3.95 -8.10 9.75
CA ASN A 91 -3.69 -7.07 10.78
C ASN A 91 -3.00 -5.83 10.20
N GLN A 92 -2.13 -6.00 9.20
CA GLN A 92 -1.49 -4.88 8.51
C GLN A 92 -2.51 -4.16 7.62
N PHE A 93 -3.31 -4.91 6.87
CA PHE A 93 -4.38 -4.37 6.05
C PHE A 93 -5.34 -3.50 6.86
N ASN A 94 -5.83 -3.99 8.01
CA ASN A 94 -6.77 -3.22 8.85
C ASN A 94 -6.14 -1.90 9.34
N ARG A 95 -4.87 -1.93 9.75
CA ARG A 95 -4.15 -0.72 10.20
C ARG A 95 -3.96 0.29 9.06
N LEU A 96 -3.58 -0.19 7.87
CA LEU A 96 -3.39 0.66 6.70
C LEU A 96 -4.71 1.23 6.19
N LEU A 97 -5.79 0.44 6.20
CA LEU A 97 -7.13 0.89 5.82
C LEU A 97 -7.61 2.02 6.74
N GLU A 98 -7.44 1.88 8.04
CA GLU A 98 -7.77 2.92 9.02
C GLU A 98 -6.96 4.20 8.76
N ARG A 99 -5.66 4.07 8.51
CA ARG A 99 -4.78 5.20 8.16
C ARG A 99 -5.23 5.88 6.87
N ALA A 100 -5.55 5.11 5.83
CA ALA A 100 -6.00 5.63 4.53
C ALA A 100 -7.27 6.47 4.66
N ILE A 101 -8.29 5.95 5.35
CA ILE A 101 -9.57 6.63 5.52
C ILE A 101 -9.44 7.86 6.41
N LYS A 102 -8.63 7.79 7.47
CA LYS A 102 -8.33 8.98 8.29
C LYS A 102 -7.61 10.06 7.49
N LEU A 103 -6.65 9.68 6.64
CA LEU A 103 -5.95 10.61 5.76
C LEU A 103 -6.91 11.26 4.75
N GLU A 104 -7.78 10.47 4.12
CA GLU A 104 -8.80 10.97 3.19
C GLU A 104 -9.78 11.93 3.89
N ALA A 105 -10.26 11.57 5.09
CA ALA A 105 -11.10 12.45 5.89
C ALA A 105 -10.37 13.75 6.28
N ASN A 106 -9.11 13.65 6.69
CA ASN A 106 -8.29 14.81 7.03
C ASN A 106 -8.06 15.72 5.82
N TYR A 107 -7.85 15.16 4.64
CA TYR A 107 -7.71 15.94 3.40
C TYR A 107 -8.97 16.75 3.09
N LEU A 108 -10.16 16.16 3.28
CA LEU A 108 -11.44 16.83 3.03
C LEU A 108 -11.73 17.95 4.05
N ILE A 109 -11.23 17.82 5.28
CA ILE A 109 -11.55 18.75 6.38
C ILE A 109 -10.45 19.80 6.56
N ARG A 110 -9.19 19.47 6.25
CA ARG A 110 -7.99 20.30 6.48
C ARG A 110 -6.97 20.17 5.33
N PRO A 111 -7.34 20.52 4.09
CA PRO A 111 -6.52 20.29 2.90
C PRO A 111 -5.13 20.95 2.97
N GLN A 112 -5.00 22.12 3.60
CA GLN A 112 -3.72 22.83 3.76
C GLN A 112 -2.70 22.10 4.66
N GLN A 113 -3.16 21.26 5.60
CA GLN A 113 -2.27 20.49 6.50
C GLN A 113 -1.87 19.15 5.87
N THR A 114 -2.76 18.54 5.08
CA THR A 114 -2.52 17.23 4.46
C THR A 114 -1.67 17.33 3.21
N LEU A 115 -1.76 18.40 2.42
CA LEU A 115 -0.93 18.60 1.23
C LEU A 115 0.59 18.61 1.52
N THR A 116 1.00 19.03 2.72
CA THR A 116 2.41 18.99 3.15
C THR A 116 2.90 17.59 3.48
N GLN A 117 2.00 16.60 3.62
CA GLN A 117 2.32 15.20 3.92
C GLN A 117 2.01 14.24 2.78
N PHE A 118 1.33 14.70 1.72
CA PHE A 118 0.81 13.85 0.63
C PHE A 118 1.54 14.03 -0.71
N LEU A 119 2.23 15.16 -0.91
CA LEU A 119 3.06 15.44 -2.09
C LEU A 119 4.55 15.18 -1.79
#